data_AF-A0A3M0YYT8-F1
#
_entry.id   AF-A0A3M0YYT8-F1
#
_cell.length_a   1.000
_cell.length_b   1.000
_cell.length_c   1.000
_cell.angle_alpha   90.00
_cell.angle_beta   90.00
_cell.angle_gamma   90.00
#
_symmetry.space_group_name_H-M   'P 1'
#
loop_
_entity.id
_entity.type
_entity.pdbx_description
1 polymer ?
#
loop_
_entity_poly.entity_id
_entity_poly.type
_entity_poly.pdbx_seq_one_letter_code
_entity_poly.pdbx_strand_id
1 'polypeptide(L)'
;MRQDTNTIKQCVAVLSICIAICWIHAAEITIHVKVPARKPSRPAHFNWVFQSSGKQPPQVGQFACGSYWIAPAPGEDTVVLRSLTGNPANQGKAADLLSCDIDPVTEKHGLLSGQNHYGNYDPAENILPHLPMPLQAPRGSCLSLVAAMQRNEAVTSKGGTRLIVGEVADAYCVVTVLPSVPPEGGRNMLRPNITGMHKELLTWDDFDLSRLPAYDFIPRRSEAEWETVATRWRHATEIFGISVLRKTKRGPRFTTFSEGGRAFRAHLLIPNYGSGMAQVFNNDVLHLLAPGSFTPGKKKALAAIISFGLDLFHARYDRAPDAPPAAWSSGAGQSMGKFLPPVLVAALRRDESMAHRLRKAALTVHDPDPAMRGPQELRQIRRGLTGVLLWGDGHPFIRPKGALCEMDWRYWGELVGGHNYDGYCGKLKPTTRVGKKTTADPYGYIDGPGARPGAAYMGVTAGCFRSFAAAMILIPAVRSVVNCDDPIEYADRLTRHGLWTWPDPVAPFPVRPHAANPDVATAG
;
A
#
# COMPACT_ATOMS: atom_id res chain seq x y z
N MET A 1 40.57 91.86 48.72
CA MET A 1 39.10 91.86 48.50
C MET A 1 38.82 91.88 47.00
N ARG A 2 38.58 90.71 46.42
CA ARG A 2 37.80 90.50 45.19
C ARG A 2 37.43 89.01 45.21
N GLN A 3 36.14 88.76 45.42
CA GLN A 3 35.51 87.46 45.30
C GLN A 3 35.32 87.17 43.81
N ASP A 4 35.62 85.94 43.39
CA ASP A 4 34.98 85.34 42.22
C ASP A 4 34.50 83.94 42.57
N THR A 5 33.23 83.76 42.24
CA THR A 5 32.32 82.65 42.56
C THR A 5 32.53 81.46 41.63
N ASN A 6 32.78 80.28 42.20
CA ASN A 6 32.70 79.01 41.48
C ASN A 6 31.30 78.39 41.65
N THR A 7 30.59 78.31 40.54
CA THR A 7 29.27 77.69 40.40
C THR A 7 29.45 76.18 40.15
N ILE A 8 29.07 75.32 41.10
CA ILE A 8 28.97 73.87 40.89
C ILE A 8 27.51 73.55 40.56
N LYS A 9 27.24 73.23 39.28
CA LYS A 9 25.97 72.60 38.84
C LYS A 9 26.10 71.08 39.00
N GLN A 10 25.30 70.50 39.88
CA GLN A 10 25.10 69.05 39.98
C GLN A 10 24.20 68.59 38.82
N CYS A 11 24.76 67.80 37.90
CA CYS A 11 23.98 67.03 36.92
C CYS A 11 23.59 65.70 37.55
N VAL A 12 22.29 65.53 37.86
CA VAL A 12 21.69 64.23 38.18
C VAL A 12 21.42 63.50 36.86
N ALA A 13 22.27 62.52 36.53
CA ALA A 13 22.03 61.60 35.42
C ALA A 13 21.05 60.51 35.87
N VAL A 14 19.81 60.58 35.40
CA VAL A 14 18.82 59.51 35.53
C VAL A 14 19.20 58.40 34.55
N LEU A 15 19.83 57.34 35.06
CA LEU A 15 20.14 56.13 34.32
C LEU A 15 18.84 55.34 34.09
N SER A 16 18.15 55.62 32.99
CA SER A 16 17.03 54.79 32.52
C SER A 16 17.58 53.48 31.97
N ILE A 17 17.50 52.42 32.79
CA ILE A 17 17.77 51.04 32.36
C ILE A 17 16.63 50.62 31.44
N CYS A 18 16.82 50.77 30.13
CA CYS A 18 16.00 50.10 29.13
C CYS A 18 16.26 48.59 29.23
N ILE A 19 15.44 47.88 29.99
CA ILE A 19 15.33 46.41 29.88
C ILE A 19 14.74 46.14 28.50
N ALA A 20 15.60 46.01 27.50
CA ALA A 20 15.23 45.39 26.24
C ALA A 20 14.89 43.93 26.54
N ILE A 21 13.60 43.67 26.75
CA ILE A 21 13.06 42.30 26.74
C ILE A 21 13.24 41.81 25.30
N CYS A 22 14.42 41.28 24.99
CA CYS A 22 14.64 40.47 23.81
C CYS A 22 13.73 39.25 23.96
N TRP A 23 12.56 39.31 23.33
CA TRP A 23 11.73 38.15 23.08
C TRP A 23 12.54 37.20 22.20
N ILE A 24 13.28 36.30 22.84
CA ILE A 24 13.91 35.16 22.18
C ILE A 24 12.75 34.30 21.66
N HIS A 25 12.36 34.56 20.42
CA HIS A 25 11.43 33.71 19.68
C HIS A 25 12.10 32.35 19.57
N ALA A 26 11.38 31.31 19.96
CA ALA A 26 11.88 29.96 19.82
C ALA A 26 12.19 29.68 18.36
N ALA A 27 13.37 29.11 18.07
CA ALA A 27 13.74 28.82 16.71
C ALA A 27 12.87 27.67 16.16
N GLU A 28 12.14 27.94 15.09
CA GLU A 28 11.33 26.97 14.37
C GLU A 28 12.14 26.35 13.21
N ILE A 29 11.84 25.09 12.89
CA ILE A 29 12.33 24.42 11.68
C ILE A 29 11.15 24.11 10.77
N THR A 30 11.32 24.45 9.50
CA THR A 30 10.34 24.15 8.44
C THR A 30 10.86 23.06 7.51
N ILE A 31 10.04 22.03 7.27
CA ILE A 31 10.31 20.99 6.27
C ILE A 31 9.33 21.18 5.11
N HIS A 32 9.88 21.44 3.92
CA HIS A 32 9.10 21.57 2.69
C HIS A 32 9.21 20.30 1.85
N VAL A 33 8.09 19.63 1.63
CA VAL A 33 8.00 18.45 0.78
C VAL A 33 7.07 18.72 -0.39
N LYS A 34 7.59 18.54 -1.61
CA LYS A 34 6.82 18.63 -2.85
C LYS A 34 6.85 17.28 -3.56
N VAL A 35 5.70 16.66 -3.68
CA VAL A 35 5.51 15.43 -4.47
C VAL A 35 5.10 15.83 -5.89
N PRO A 36 5.90 15.50 -6.92
CA PRO A 36 5.60 15.89 -8.29
C PRO A 36 4.31 15.23 -8.79
N ALA A 37 3.67 15.87 -9.76
CA ALA A 37 2.45 15.39 -10.40
C ALA A 37 2.53 15.53 -11.92
N ARG A 38 1.73 14.75 -12.62
CA ARG A 38 1.48 14.91 -14.06
C ARG A 38 0.12 15.59 -14.26
N LYS A 39 0.06 16.52 -15.22
CA LYS A 39 -1.21 17.13 -15.64
C LYS A 39 -2.22 16.03 -16.05
N PRO A 40 -3.52 16.19 -15.75
CA PRO A 40 -4.17 17.38 -15.19
C PRO A 40 -4.10 17.49 -13.65
N SER A 41 -3.37 16.60 -12.98
CA SER A 41 -3.17 16.70 -11.52
C SER A 41 -2.16 17.81 -11.18
N ARG A 42 -2.08 18.16 -9.90
CA ARG A 42 -1.15 19.17 -9.36
C ARG A 42 -0.24 18.55 -8.30
N PRO A 43 0.97 19.10 -8.06
CA PRO A 43 1.89 18.56 -7.06
C PRO A 43 1.27 18.61 -5.66
N ALA A 44 1.54 17.60 -4.84
CA ALA A 44 1.18 17.63 -3.42
C ALA A 44 2.25 18.37 -2.62
N HIS A 45 1.83 19.22 -1.69
CA HIS A 45 2.75 20.00 -0.86
C HIS A 45 2.47 19.72 0.62
N PHE A 46 3.54 19.51 1.39
CA PHE A 46 3.49 19.34 2.83
C PHE A 46 4.55 20.27 3.44
N ASN A 47 4.09 21.32 4.11
CA ASN A 47 4.92 22.30 4.80
C ASN A 47 4.75 22.08 6.30
N TRP A 48 5.72 21.40 6.90
CA TRP A 48 5.72 21.08 8.32
C TRP A 48 6.51 22.14 9.09
N VAL A 49 5.99 22.58 10.25
CA VAL A 49 6.71 23.49 11.16
C VAL A 49 6.84 22.83 12.52
N PHE A 50 8.09 22.68 12.98
CA PHE A 50 8.44 22.07 14.26
C PHE A 50 9.21 23.03 15.15
N GLN A 51 9.10 22.83 16.45
CA GLN A 51 9.86 23.58 17.46
C GLN A 51 10.22 22.63 18.61
N SER A 52 11.37 22.80 19.27
CA SER A 52 11.62 22.10 20.54
C SER A 52 11.02 22.88 21.71
N SER A 53 10.80 22.19 22.83
CA SER A 53 10.25 22.74 24.08
C SER A 53 11.06 23.89 24.70
N GLY A 54 12.39 23.85 24.61
CA GLY A 54 13.36 24.73 25.29
C GLY A 54 13.89 25.87 24.42
N LYS A 55 13.11 26.30 23.42
CA LYS A 55 13.39 27.41 22.49
C LYS A 55 14.56 27.19 21.51
N GLN A 56 15.32 26.10 21.65
CA GLN A 56 16.33 25.70 20.67
C GLN A 56 15.67 24.99 19.47
N PRO A 57 16.23 25.15 18.25
CA PRO A 57 15.67 24.49 17.08
C PRO A 57 15.81 22.97 17.21
N PRO A 58 14.79 22.18 16.81
CA PRO A 58 14.90 20.73 16.80
C PRO A 58 15.99 20.26 15.82
N GLN A 59 16.35 18.99 15.85
CA GLN A 59 17.33 18.42 14.93
C GLN A 59 16.60 17.69 13.81
N VAL A 60 16.95 17.97 12.56
CA VAL A 60 16.29 17.41 11.37
C VAL A 60 17.27 16.73 10.44
N GLY A 61 16.84 15.65 9.79
CA GLY A 61 17.59 15.02 8.72
C GLY A 61 16.72 14.07 7.90
N GLN A 62 17.36 13.17 7.16
CA GLN A 62 16.68 12.20 6.31
C GLN A 62 17.20 10.79 6.56
N PHE A 63 16.30 9.82 6.46
CA PHE A 63 16.63 8.40 6.34
C PHE A 63 17.22 8.08 4.97
N ALA A 64 17.75 6.87 4.80
CA ALA A 64 18.28 6.37 3.54
C ALA A 64 17.28 6.45 2.36
N CYS A 65 15.97 6.40 2.61
CA CYS A 65 14.92 6.54 1.58
C CYS A 65 14.60 8.00 1.20
N GLY A 66 15.14 8.98 1.93
CA GLY A 66 14.83 10.41 1.80
C GLY A 66 13.60 10.87 2.57
N SER A 67 12.94 10.00 3.35
CA SER A 67 11.92 10.44 4.32
C SER A 67 12.58 11.20 5.46
N TYR A 68 11.89 12.19 6.03
CA TYR A 68 12.45 13.04 7.07
C TYR A 68 12.32 12.42 8.45
N TRP A 69 13.29 12.73 9.31
CA TRP A 69 13.18 12.55 10.75
C TRP A 69 13.36 13.89 11.47
N ILE A 70 12.78 13.98 12.66
CA ILE A 70 12.90 15.12 13.58
C ILE A 70 13.21 14.58 14.98
N ALA A 71 14.10 15.23 15.69
CA ALA A 71 14.47 14.91 17.07
C ALA A 71 14.50 16.22 17.90
N PRO A 72 14.29 16.15 19.23
CA PRO A 72 14.39 17.33 20.08
C PRO A 72 15.80 17.94 20.04
N ALA A 73 15.91 19.21 20.41
CA ALA A 73 17.22 19.86 20.60
C ALA A 73 18.05 19.16 21.70
N PRO A 74 19.38 19.28 21.70
CA PRO A 74 20.23 18.69 22.75
C PRO A 74 19.78 19.11 24.16
N GLY A 75 19.53 18.12 25.03
CA GLY A 75 19.06 18.36 26.39
C GLY A 75 17.53 18.41 26.54
N GLU A 76 16.79 18.26 25.45
CA GLU A 76 15.32 18.21 25.46
C GLU A 76 14.81 16.82 25.06
N ASP A 77 13.55 16.53 25.35
CA ASP A 77 12.90 15.23 25.07
C ASP A 77 11.64 15.35 24.20
N THR A 78 11.20 16.56 23.89
CA THR A 78 9.91 16.83 23.25
C THR A 78 10.07 17.75 22.03
N VAL A 79 9.42 17.37 20.93
CA VAL A 79 9.22 18.21 19.74
C VAL A 79 7.77 18.65 19.70
N VAL A 80 7.50 19.90 19.37
CA VAL A 80 6.15 20.44 19.15
C VAL A 80 5.90 20.57 17.65
N LEU A 81 4.90 19.86 17.12
CA LEU A 81 4.38 20.11 15.78
C LEU A 81 3.51 21.37 15.84
N ARG A 82 3.96 22.46 15.22
CA ARG A 82 3.27 23.76 15.23
C ARG A 82 2.20 23.86 14.15
N SER A 83 2.53 23.44 12.94
CA SER A 83 1.59 23.46 11.82
C SER A 83 1.99 22.46 10.74
N LEU A 84 1.00 22.03 9.96
CA LEU A 84 1.17 21.35 8.69
C LEU A 84 0.22 21.98 7.68
N THR A 85 0.78 22.59 6.63
CA THR A 85 0.02 23.30 5.60
C THR A 85 0.39 22.83 4.20
N GLY A 86 -0.50 23.07 3.24
CA GLY A 86 -0.24 22.84 1.82
C GLY A 86 0.44 24.03 1.16
N ASN A 87 0.41 24.09 -0.16
CA ASN A 87 0.95 25.23 -0.91
C ASN A 87 0.14 26.50 -0.60
N PRO A 88 0.77 27.58 -0.10
CA PRO A 88 0.07 28.82 0.24
C PRO A 88 -0.59 29.52 -0.97
N ALA A 89 -0.12 29.23 -2.20
CA ALA A 89 -0.75 29.73 -3.43
C ALA A 89 -2.09 29.02 -3.74
N ASN A 90 -2.35 27.87 -3.14
CA ASN A 90 -3.58 27.12 -3.31
C ASN A 90 -4.60 27.55 -2.24
N GLN A 91 -5.55 28.41 -2.59
CA GLN A 91 -6.56 28.94 -1.67
C GLN A 91 -7.99 28.69 -2.17
N GLY A 92 -8.97 28.87 -1.28
CA GLY A 92 -10.38 28.71 -1.58
C GLY A 92 -10.70 27.32 -2.12
N LYS A 93 -11.37 27.24 -3.28
CA LYS A 93 -11.73 25.96 -3.93
C LYS A 93 -10.53 25.13 -4.37
N ALA A 94 -9.35 25.72 -4.50
CA ALA A 94 -8.13 25.03 -4.89
C ALA A 94 -7.26 24.60 -3.69
N ALA A 95 -7.68 24.89 -2.45
CA ALA A 95 -6.91 24.58 -1.25
C ALA A 95 -6.51 23.10 -1.17
N ASP A 96 -5.33 22.86 -0.61
CA ASP A 96 -4.85 21.52 -0.31
C ASP A 96 -5.60 20.96 0.90
N LEU A 97 -6.22 19.80 0.69
CA LEU A 97 -6.98 19.10 1.73
C LEU A 97 -6.03 18.15 2.45
N LEU A 98 -5.50 18.59 3.59
CA LEU A 98 -4.54 17.82 4.38
C LEU A 98 -5.21 17.18 5.60
N SER A 99 -4.65 16.04 6.00
CA SER A 99 -4.95 15.30 7.22
C SER A 99 -3.66 14.66 7.72
N CYS A 100 -3.54 14.42 9.02
CA CYS A 100 -2.34 13.84 9.60
C CYS A 100 -2.70 12.97 10.80
N ASP A 101 -2.12 11.78 10.86
CA ASP A 101 -2.28 10.83 11.96
C ASP A 101 -0.92 10.50 12.56
N ILE A 102 -0.92 10.10 13.83
CA ILE A 102 0.23 9.49 14.51
C ILE A 102 0.05 7.97 14.47
N ASP A 103 1.01 7.26 13.87
CA ASP A 103 1.05 5.80 13.83
C ASP A 103 -0.27 5.13 13.38
N PRO A 104 -0.84 5.52 12.22
CA PRO A 104 -2.17 5.07 11.82
C PRO A 104 -2.27 3.56 11.64
N VAL A 105 -3.47 3.01 11.84
CA VAL A 105 -3.78 1.58 11.63
C VAL A 105 -4.88 1.39 10.58
N THR A 106 -4.99 0.19 10.02
CA THR A 106 -5.92 -0.11 8.92
C THR A 106 -7.39 0.16 9.29
N GLU A 107 -7.78 -0.22 10.49
CA GLU A 107 -9.16 -0.18 11.00
C GLU A 107 -9.60 1.19 11.52
N LYS A 108 -8.66 2.10 11.76
CA LYS A 108 -8.91 3.37 12.45
C LYS A 108 -7.85 4.41 12.05
N HIS A 109 -8.26 5.46 11.35
CA HIS A 109 -7.40 6.57 10.91
C HIS A 109 -8.22 7.85 10.68
N GLY A 110 -7.59 9.02 10.78
CA GLY A 110 -8.13 10.35 10.52
C GLY A 110 -7.74 10.92 9.16
N LEU A 111 -7.05 10.12 8.34
CA LEU A 111 -6.64 10.51 6.99
C LEU A 111 -7.84 10.65 6.02
N LEU A 112 -7.77 11.67 5.16
CA LEU A 112 -8.81 12.09 4.20
C LEU A 112 -10.04 12.72 4.88
N SER A 113 -11.13 12.93 4.15
CA SER A 113 -12.31 13.68 4.63
C SER A 113 -13.38 12.84 5.32
N GLY A 114 -13.35 11.51 5.18
CA GLY A 114 -14.37 10.60 5.72
C GLY A 114 -15.72 10.63 5.00
N GLN A 115 -15.87 11.41 3.92
CA GLN A 115 -17.17 11.68 3.26
C GLN A 115 -17.82 10.46 2.59
N ASN A 116 -17.03 9.48 2.14
CA ASN A 116 -17.51 8.23 1.55
C ASN A 116 -17.74 7.13 2.60
N HIS A 117 -17.51 7.42 3.89
CA HIS A 117 -17.84 6.55 5.02
C HIS A 117 -17.35 5.11 4.85
N TYR A 118 -16.09 4.91 4.41
CA TYR A 118 -15.53 3.56 4.29
C TYR A 118 -15.55 2.77 5.60
N GLY A 119 -15.65 3.47 6.74
CA GLY A 119 -15.94 2.90 8.06
C GLY A 119 -14.70 2.60 8.89
N ASN A 120 -13.52 2.95 8.40
CA ASN A 120 -12.25 3.05 9.14
C ASN A 120 -11.81 4.50 9.41
N TYR A 121 -12.57 5.49 8.92
CA TYR A 121 -12.34 6.89 9.23
C TYR A 121 -12.81 7.22 10.65
N ASP A 122 -11.95 7.84 11.43
CA ASP A 122 -12.23 8.42 12.74
C ASP A 122 -11.60 9.83 12.80
N PRO A 123 -12.40 10.92 12.86
CA PRO A 123 -11.87 12.27 12.88
C PRO A 123 -11.02 12.58 14.13
N ALA A 124 -11.16 11.82 15.21
CA ALA A 124 -10.36 12.02 16.42
C ALA A 124 -8.89 11.60 16.24
N GLU A 125 -8.58 10.80 15.22
CA GLU A 125 -7.21 10.41 14.89
C GLU A 125 -6.47 11.51 14.09
N ASN A 126 -7.20 12.44 13.46
CA ASN A 126 -6.60 13.54 12.72
C ASN A 126 -6.09 14.61 13.71
N ILE A 127 -4.77 14.76 13.80
CA ILE A 127 -4.15 15.66 14.78
C ILE A 127 -4.14 17.14 14.35
N LEU A 128 -4.45 17.46 13.09
CA LEU A 128 -4.36 18.85 12.59
C LEU A 128 -5.21 19.87 13.36
N PRO A 129 -6.47 19.56 13.77
CA PRO A 129 -7.27 20.46 14.59
C PRO A 129 -6.73 20.70 16.01
N HIS A 130 -5.74 19.91 16.45
CA HIS A 130 -5.19 19.94 17.81
C HIS A 130 -3.79 20.58 17.87
N LEU A 131 -3.31 21.18 16.78
CA LEU A 131 -2.01 21.86 16.76
C LEU A 131 -2.08 23.23 17.47
N PRO A 132 -0.99 23.68 18.13
CA PRO A 132 0.29 23.00 18.25
C PRO A 132 0.26 21.81 19.23
N MET A 133 0.91 20.70 18.88
CA MET A 133 0.87 19.45 19.64
C MET A 133 2.28 19.00 20.07
N PRO A 134 2.52 18.75 21.38
CA PRO A 134 3.77 18.15 21.84
C PRO A 134 3.84 16.67 21.48
N LEU A 135 5.02 16.22 21.07
CA LEU A 135 5.31 14.87 20.59
C LEU A 135 6.58 14.39 21.29
N GLN A 136 6.45 13.33 22.07
CA GLN A 136 7.54 12.68 22.77
C GLN A 136 7.68 11.24 22.28
N ALA A 137 8.76 10.96 21.57
CA ALA A 137 9.03 9.61 21.09
C ALA A 137 9.46 8.70 22.26
N PRO A 138 8.93 7.48 22.36
CA PRO A 138 9.38 6.54 23.39
C PRO A 138 10.86 6.16 23.19
N ARG A 139 11.59 5.91 24.29
CA ARG A 139 12.97 5.43 24.23
C ARG A 139 13.04 4.09 23.49
N GLY A 140 13.97 3.96 22.54
CA GLY A 140 14.12 2.76 21.72
C GLY A 140 13.04 2.56 20.65
N SER A 141 12.18 3.57 20.43
CA SER A 141 11.12 3.55 19.42
C SER A 141 11.01 4.93 18.77
N CYS A 142 9.92 5.17 18.03
CA CYS A 142 9.64 6.43 17.34
C CYS A 142 8.13 6.64 17.17
N LEU A 143 7.73 7.87 16.83
CA LEU A 143 6.37 8.15 16.33
C LEU A 143 6.44 8.41 14.82
N SER A 144 5.50 7.86 14.04
CA SER A 144 5.37 8.15 12.62
C SER A 144 4.22 9.10 12.36
N LEU A 145 4.53 10.34 11.98
CA LEU A 145 3.53 11.31 11.53
C LEU A 145 3.25 11.03 10.06
N VAL A 146 2.04 10.57 9.75
CA VAL A 146 1.62 10.24 8.39
C VAL A 146 0.63 11.30 7.92
N ALA A 147 1.08 12.20 7.06
CA ALA A 147 0.19 13.15 6.40
C ALA A 147 -0.32 12.59 5.07
N ALA A 148 -1.58 12.85 4.76
CA ALA A 148 -2.18 12.58 3.47
C ALA A 148 -2.69 13.88 2.86
N MET A 149 -2.43 14.08 1.57
CA MET A 149 -3.14 15.10 0.78
C MET A 149 -4.26 14.41 0.01
N GLN A 150 -5.50 14.79 0.29
CA GLN A 150 -6.65 14.37 -0.48
C GLN A 150 -6.68 15.13 -1.82
N ARG A 151 -7.01 14.38 -2.87
CA ARG A 151 -7.25 14.88 -4.22
C ARG A 151 -8.38 15.89 -4.21
N ASN A 152 -8.08 17.08 -4.70
CA ASN A 152 -9.07 18.10 -4.93
C ASN A 152 -9.67 17.91 -6.33
N GLU A 153 -10.70 17.08 -6.44
CA GLU A 153 -11.35 16.74 -7.71
C GLU A 153 -12.13 17.90 -8.34
N ALA A 154 -12.37 18.99 -7.61
CA ALA A 154 -13.00 20.19 -8.17
C ALA A 154 -12.07 20.95 -9.13
N VAL A 155 -10.75 20.82 -8.96
CA VAL A 155 -9.72 21.50 -9.78
C VAL A 155 -8.75 20.54 -10.46
N THR A 156 -8.94 19.23 -10.28
CA THR A 156 -8.17 18.17 -10.93
C THR A 156 -9.11 17.18 -11.63
N SER A 157 -8.62 16.01 -12.05
CA SER A 157 -9.47 14.92 -12.56
C SER A 157 -10.06 14.09 -11.44
N LYS A 158 -11.18 13.40 -11.71
CA LYS A 158 -11.76 12.40 -10.80
C LYS A 158 -10.76 11.30 -10.48
N GLY A 159 -10.73 10.84 -9.23
CA GLY A 159 -9.76 9.84 -8.75
C GLY A 159 -10.13 8.39 -9.09
N GLY A 160 -11.33 8.09 -9.59
CA GLY A 160 -11.63 6.72 -10.04
C GLY A 160 -13.11 6.40 -10.17
N THR A 161 -13.51 5.24 -9.65
CA THR A 161 -14.89 4.76 -9.69
C THR A 161 -15.82 5.62 -8.84
N ARG A 162 -17.11 5.58 -9.15
CA ARG A 162 -18.16 6.32 -8.42
C ARG A 162 -18.13 6.11 -6.91
N LEU A 163 -17.66 4.95 -6.42
CA LEU A 163 -17.63 4.65 -4.99
C LEU A 163 -16.42 5.26 -4.26
N ILE A 164 -15.42 5.79 -4.97
CA ILE A 164 -14.24 6.40 -4.36
C ILE A 164 -14.04 7.88 -4.67
N VAL A 165 -14.74 8.39 -5.69
CA VAL A 165 -14.73 9.80 -6.08
C VAL A 165 -14.97 10.69 -4.86
N GLY A 166 -14.15 11.73 -4.72
CA GLY A 166 -14.29 12.74 -3.66
C GLY A 166 -13.51 12.46 -2.37
N GLU A 167 -12.91 11.27 -2.19
CA GLU A 167 -12.13 10.95 -0.99
C GLU A 167 -10.92 10.08 -1.35
N VAL A 168 -10.08 10.58 -2.24
CA VAL A 168 -8.93 9.86 -2.79
C VAL A 168 -7.62 10.53 -2.36
N ALA A 169 -6.61 9.77 -1.98
CA ALA A 169 -5.28 10.29 -1.68
C ALA A 169 -4.49 10.61 -2.96
N ASP A 170 -3.91 11.79 -3.02
CA ASP A 170 -2.95 12.15 -4.07
C ASP A 170 -1.55 11.65 -3.71
N ALA A 171 -1.12 11.87 -2.47
CA ALA A 171 0.17 11.45 -1.94
C ALA A 171 0.17 11.40 -0.42
N TYR A 172 1.18 10.71 0.13
CA TYR A 172 1.48 10.70 1.56
C TYR A 172 2.82 11.37 1.83
N CYS A 173 3.01 11.89 3.04
CA CYS A 173 4.31 12.34 3.54
C CYS A 173 4.50 11.84 4.96
N VAL A 174 5.64 11.20 5.22
CA VAL A 174 5.96 10.65 6.54
C VAL A 174 7.12 11.43 7.14
N VAL A 175 6.93 11.93 8.36
CA VAL A 175 7.99 12.49 9.22
C VAL A 175 8.06 11.64 10.49
N THR A 176 9.23 11.10 10.80
CA THR A 176 9.42 10.26 11.99
C THR A 176 10.00 11.09 13.14
N VAL A 177 9.30 11.12 14.28
CA VAL A 177 9.80 11.73 15.52
C VAL A 177 10.65 10.70 16.25
N LEU A 178 11.91 11.02 16.46
CA LEU A 178 12.89 10.18 17.16
C LEU A 178 13.22 10.79 18.52
N PRO A 179 13.59 9.96 19.52
CA PRO A 179 14.01 10.46 20.83
C PRO A 179 15.38 11.17 20.77
N SER A 180 16.17 10.91 19.75
CA SER A 180 17.49 11.51 19.52
C SER A 180 17.88 11.41 18.04
N VAL A 181 18.93 12.13 17.63
CA VAL A 181 19.51 11.98 16.28
C VAL A 181 19.92 10.52 16.04
N PRO A 182 19.50 9.90 14.93
CA PRO A 182 19.90 8.55 14.59
C PRO A 182 21.38 8.49 14.16
N PRO A 183 22.02 7.31 14.23
CA PRO A 183 23.41 7.14 13.77
C PRO A 183 23.63 7.70 12.35
N GLU A 184 24.77 8.35 12.15
CA GLU A 184 25.16 9.00 10.89
C GLU A 184 24.11 10.00 10.34
N GLY A 185 23.31 10.61 11.23
CA GLY A 185 22.21 11.50 10.84
C GLY A 185 21.14 10.80 10.01
N GLY A 186 20.99 9.48 10.16
CA GLY A 186 19.97 8.66 9.51
C GLY A 186 20.33 8.19 8.09
N ARG A 187 21.49 8.60 7.54
CA ARG A 187 21.90 8.22 6.18
C ARG A 187 22.07 6.72 5.99
N ASN A 188 22.43 6.01 7.05
CA ASN A 188 22.58 4.55 7.06
C ASN A 188 21.31 3.81 7.56
N MET A 189 20.27 4.53 7.98
CA MET A 189 19.09 3.99 8.61
C MET A 189 17.89 4.00 7.66
N LEU A 190 17.09 2.93 7.65
CA LEU A 190 15.82 2.90 6.93
C LEU A 190 14.75 3.65 7.72
N ARG A 191 13.71 4.13 7.02
CA ARG A 191 12.56 4.71 7.73
C ARG A 191 11.85 3.58 8.50
N PRO A 192 11.58 3.73 9.80
CA PRO A 192 10.78 2.77 10.56
C PRO A 192 9.36 2.61 9.99
N ASN A 193 8.76 1.45 10.19
CA ASN A 193 7.38 1.16 9.78
C ASN A 193 6.38 2.19 10.35
N ILE A 194 5.42 2.63 9.53
CA ILE A 194 4.44 3.65 9.94
C ILE A 194 3.37 3.13 10.92
N THR A 195 3.21 1.82 11.04
CA THR A 195 2.16 1.17 11.82
C THR A 195 2.70 -0.05 12.52
N GLY A 196 1.96 -0.57 13.49
CA GLY A 196 2.33 -1.73 14.31
C GLY A 196 2.92 -1.36 15.67
N MET A 197 2.94 -2.35 16.56
CA MET A 197 3.35 -2.17 17.95
C MET A 197 4.86 -1.97 18.11
N HIS A 198 5.65 -2.55 17.20
CA HIS A 198 7.09 -2.52 17.23
C HIS A 198 7.60 -1.67 16.07
N LYS A 199 8.38 -0.63 16.38
CA LYS A 199 9.04 0.21 15.37
C LYS A 199 10.43 -0.34 15.08
N GLU A 200 10.67 -0.78 13.86
CA GLU A 200 11.97 -1.31 13.46
C GLU A 200 12.95 -0.20 13.12
N LEU A 201 14.00 -0.07 13.93
CA LEU A 201 15.08 0.90 13.75
C LEU A 201 16.27 0.26 12.98
N LEU A 202 16.03 -0.15 11.72
CA LEU A 202 17.02 -0.90 10.94
C LEU A 202 18.05 -0.03 10.21
N THR A 203 19.26 -0.54 10.02
CA THR A 203 20.32 0.03 9.18
C THR A 203 20.62 -0.86 7.98
N TRP A 204 21.52 -0.43 7.08
CA TRP A 204 21.95 -1.28 5.97
C TRP A 204 22.69 -2.55 6.39
N ASP A 205 23.23 -2.60 7.62
CA ASP A 205 23.94 -3.77 8.13
C ASP A 205 22.98 -4.94 8.43
N ASP A 206 21.70 -4.65 8.66
CA ASP A 206 20.65 -5.64 8.86
C ASP A 206 20.28 -6.40 7.56
N PHE A 207 20.82 -5.97 6.43
CA PHE A 207 20.50 -6.50 5.11
C PHE A 207 21.73 -7.13 4.42
N ASP A 208 21.45 -8.16 3.64
CA ASP A 208 22.40 -8.83 2.77
C ASP A 208 22.07 -8.50 1.31
N LEU A 209 22.67 -7.41 0.81
CA LEU A 209 22.43 -6.95 -0.55
C LEU A 209 23.07 -7.86 -1.61
N SER A 210 23.92 -8.82 -1.23
CA SER A 210 24.45 -9.83 -2.16
C SER A 210 23.37 -10.77 -2.68
N ARG A 211 22.22 -10.84 -1.99
CA ARG A 211 21.02 -11.59 -2.40
C ARG A 211 20.27 -10.96 -3.56
N LEU A 212 20.67 -9.76 -4.02
CA LEU A 212 20.16 -9.13 -5.24
C LEU A 212 21.17 -9.37 -6.38
N PRO A 213 20.98 -10.42 -7.19
CA PRO A 213 21.86 -10.67 -8.33
C PRO A 213 21.73 -9.57 -9.39
N ALA A 214 22.75 -9.45 -10.21
CA ALA A 214 22.80 -8.53 -11.34
C ALA A 214 22.71 -9.30 -12.66
N TYR A 215 21.93 -8.79 -13.61
CA TYR A 215 21.74 -9.38 -14.93
C TYR A 215 21.88 -8.34 -16.04
N ASP A 216 22.79 -8.57 -16.99
CA ASP A 216 23.12 -7.60 -18.04
C ASP A 216 21.97 -7.30 -19.01
N PHE A 217 20.99 -8.20 -19.12
CA PHE A 217 19.81 -7.99 -19.95
C PHE A 217 18.79 -7.02 -19.33
N ILE A 218 18.96 -6.62 -18.06
CA ILE A 218 18.06 -5.68 -17.40
C ILE A 218 18.60 -4.25 -17.59
N PRO A 219 17.82 -3.36 -18.22
CA PRO A 219 18.29 -2.01 -18.52
C PRO A 219 18.55 -1.21 -17.24
N ARG A 220 19.67 -0.49 -17.26
CA ARG A 220 20.04 0.45 -16.20
C ARG A 220 19.08 1.64 -16.16
N ARG A 221 18.95 2.22 -14.97
CA ARG A 221 18.26 3.49 -14.73
C ARG A 221 19.26 4.56 -14.36
N SER A 222 19.01 5.78 -14.83
CA SER A 222 19.70 7.00 -14.41
C SER A 222 19.38 7.37 -12.95
N GLU A 223 20.18 8.25 -12.36
CA GLU A 223 19.92 8.78 -11.00
C GLU A 223 18.55 9.48 -10.89
N ALA A 224 18.12 10.20 -11.93
CA ALA A 224 16.81 10.86 -11.96
C ALA A 224 15.64 9.84 -11.99
N GLU A 225 15.81 8.73 -12.71
CA GLU A 225 14.84 7.63 -12.69
C GLU A 225 14.81 6.95 -11.32
N TRP A 226 15.96 6.74 -10.68
CA TRP A 226 16.01 6.21 -9.31
C TRP A 226 15.38 7.15 -8.28
N GLU A 227 15.58 8.46 -8.39
CA GLU A 227 14.88 9.42 -7.52
C GLU A 227 13.36 9.38 -7.74
N THR A 228 12.90 9.12 -8.96
CA THR A 228 11.46 8.91 -9.26
C THR A 228 10.93 7.68 -8.53
N VAL A 229 11.69 6.59 -8.48
CA VAL A 229 11.34 5.36 -7.74
C VAL A 229 11.31 5.62 -6.23
N ALA A 230 12.35 6.27 -5.71
CA ALA A 230 12.42 6.62 -4.29
C ALA A 230 11.24 7.52 -3.89
N THR A 231 10.92 8.52 -4.71
CA THR A 231 9.76 9.42 -4.52
C THR A 231 8.46 8.63 -4.51
N ARG A 232 8.27 7.70 -5.45
CA ARG A 232 7.06 6.88 -5.54
C ARG A 232 6.80 6.12 -4.24
N TRP A 233 7.77 5.33 -3.79
CA TRP A 233 7.56 4.39 -2.69
C TRP A 233 7.64 5.03 -1.30
N ARG A 234 8.33 6.17 -1.13
CA ARG A 234 8.33 6.91 0.15
C ARG A 234 7.07 7.74 0.39
N HIS A 235 6.27 7.99 -0.66
CA HIS A 235 5.05 8.81 -0.62
C HIS A 235 3.78 7.99 -0.95
N ALA A 236 3.86 6.66 -0.85
CA ALA A 236 2.74 5.75 -1.05
C ALA A 236 2.64 4.77 0.13
N THR A 237 1.43 4.27 0.38
CA THR A 237 1.18 3.19 1.35
C THR A 237 0.01 2.32 0.89
N GLU A 238 -0.02 1.07 1.35
CA GLU A 238 -1.10 0.10 1.09
C GLU A 238 -1.68 -0.48 2.38
N ILE A 239 -1.28 0.03 3.56
CA ILE A 239 -1.72 -0.54 4.85
C ILE A 239 -3.25 -0.47 5.02
N PHE A 240 -3.89 0.56 4.48
CA PHE A 240 -5.34 0.75 4.52
C PHE A 240 -6.11 -0.17 3.56
N GLY A 241 -5.39 -0.90 2.71
CA GLY A 241 -5.94 -1.93 1.84
C GLY A 241 -5.95 -3.33 2.46
N ILE A 242 -5.40 -3.52 3.67
CA ILE A 242 -5.42 -4.81 4.37
C ILE A 242 -6.84 -5.12 4.88
N SER A 243 -7.26 -6.38 4.85
CA SER A 243 -8.55 -6.78 5.43
C SER A 243 -8.44 -6.92 6.92
N VAL A 244 -9.46 -6.50 7.66
CA VAL A 244 -9.55 -6.66 9.11
C VAL A 244 -10.90 -7.26 9.51
N LEU A 245 -10.94 -8.07 10.56
CA LEU A 245 -12.18 -8.61 11.10
C LEU A 245 -13.00 -7.48 11.74
N ARG A 246 -14.28 -7.34 11.36
CA ARG A 246 -15.18 -6.35 11.97
C ARG A 246 -16.49 -6.98 12.38
N LYS A 247 -17.08 -6.48 13.47
CA LYS A 247 -18.47 -6.77 13.81
C LYS A 247 -19.38 -6.01 12.84
N THR A 248 -20.20 -6.74 12.09
CA THR A 248 -21.24 -6.18 11.23
C THR A 248 -22.61 -6.59 11.74
N LYS A 249 -23.68 -6.00 11.20
CA LYS A 249 -25.07 -6.45 11.47
C LYS A 249 -25.30 -7.93 11.15
N ARG A 250 -24.44 -8.55 10.34
CA ARG A 250 -24.50 -9.97 9.94
C ARG A 250 -23.40 -10.81 10.61
N GLY A 251 -22.92 -10.38 11.78
CA GLY A 251 -21.84 -11.02 12.52
C GLY A 251 -20.43 -10.56 12.12
N PRO A 252 -19.39 -11.17 12.71
CA PRO A 252 -17.99 -10.88 12.40
C PRO A 252 -17.67 -11.21 10.93
N ARG A 253 -17.10 -10.26 10.20
CA ARG A 253 -16.68 -10.43 8.80
C ARG A 253 -15.39 -9.70 8.52
N PHE A 254 -14.49 -10.33 7.77
CA PHE A 254 -13.35 -9.63 7.21
C PHE A 254 -13.84 -8.58 6.21
N THR A 255 -13.44 -7.34 6.45
CA THR A 255 -13.83 -6.18 5.65
C THR A 255 -12.59 -5.55 5.08
N THR A 256 -12.65 -5.21 3.79
CA THR A 256 -11.64 -4.35 3.15
C THR A 256 -12.28 -2.99 2.90
N PHE A 257 -11.52 -1.95 3.15
CA PHE A 257 -11.97 -0.57 2.97
C PHE A 257 -11.74 -0.10 1.54
N SER A 258 -12.52 0.89 1.10
CA SER A 258 -12.28 1.61 -0.16
C SER A 258 -12.05 0.72 -1.40
N GLU A 259 -12.95 -0.23 -1.66
CA GLU A 259 -12.82 -1.20 -2.77
C GLU A 259 -11.44 -1.93 -2.84
N GLY A 260 -10.82 -2.27 -1.70
CA GLY A 260 -9.47 -2.87 -1.72
C GLY A 260 -8.33 -1.86 -1.55
N GLY A 261 -8.61 -0.72 -0.92
CA GLY A 261 -7.67 0.37 -0.68
C GLY A 261 -7.50 1.36 -1.83
N ARG A 262 -8.40 1.34 -2.83
CA ARG A 262 -8.25 2.14 -4.06
C ARG A 262 -8.18 3.63 -3.80
N ALA A 263 -9.00 4.16 -2.88
CA ALA A 263 -8.94 5.58 -2.55
C ALA A 263 -7.73 5.95 -1.68
N PHE A 264 -7.10 4.98 -1.03
CA PHE A 264 -5.92 5.18 -0.18
C PHE A 264 -4.59 5.02 -0.94
N ARG A 265 -4.61 4.70 -2.23
CA ARG A 265 -3.39 4.72 -3.06
C ARG A 265 -2.95 6.15 -3.28
N ALA A 266 -1.66 6.39 -3.50
CA ALA A 266 -1.16 7.72 -3.88
C ALA A 266 -1.36 7.94 -5.40
N HIS A 267 -2.49 8.54 -5.80
CA HIS A 267 -2.89 8.62 -7.22
C HIS A 267 -1.99 9.50 -8.09
N LEU A 268 -1.11 10.31 -7.49
CA LEU A 268 -0.08 11.02 -8.24
C LEU A 268 1.06 10.11 -8.70
N LEU A 269 1.28 8.99 -8.01
CA LEU A 269 2.51 8.21 -8.08
C LEU A 269 2.31 6.78 -8.59
N ILE A 270 1.15 6.19 -8.30
CA ILE A 270 0.81 4.81 -8.63
C ILE A 270 -0.62 4.70 -9.18
N PRO A 271 -0.91 3.71 -10.03
CA PRO A 271 -2.27 3.42 -10.46
C PRO A 271 -3.21 3.13 -9.28
N ASN A 272 -4.48 3.55 -9.39
CA ASN A 272 -5.46 3.35 -8.31
C ASN A 272 -5.95 1.91 -8.14
N TYR A 273 -5.61 1.02 -9.07
CA TYR A 273 -6.00 -0.37 -9.06
C TYR A 273 -4.82 -1.25 -8.65
N GLY A 274 -5.07 -2.25 -7.79
CA GLY A 274 -4.01 -3.07 -7.18
C GLY A 274 -3.08 -3.72 -8.19
N SER A 275 -3.60 -4.28 -9.28
CA SER A 275 -2.76 -4.88 -10.33
C SER A 275 -1.88 -3.86 -11.06
N GLY A 276 -2.35 -2.62 -11.24
CA GLY A 276 -1.54 -1.54 -11.80
C GLY A 276 -0.41 -1.14 -10.84
N MET A 277 -0.69 -1.06 -9.54
CA MET A 277 0.33 -0.84 -8.52
C MET A 277 1.35 -1.99 -8.50
N ALA A 278 0.88 -3.24 -8.50
CA ALA A 278 1.71 -4.44 -8.52
C ALA A 278 2.64 -4.47 -9.74
N GLN A 279 2.14 -4.11 -10.93
CA GLN A 279 2.96 -3.98 -12.13
C GLN A 279 4.10 -2.98 -11.93
N VAL A 280 3.79 -1.79 -11.41
CA VAL A 280 4.80 -0.74 -11.18
C VAL A 280 5.82 -1.19 -10.12
N PHE A 281 5.36 -1.79 -9.02
CA PHE A 281 6.23 -2.31 -7.96
C PHE A 281 7.17 -3.39 -8.48
N ASN A 282 6.62 -4.42 -9.13
CA ASN A 282 7.41 -5.54 -9.64
C ASN A 282 8.43 -5.07 -10.68
N ASN A 283 8.05 -4.13 -11.56
CA ASN A 283 9.00 -3.53 -12.51
C ASN A 283 10.14 -2.80 -11.79
N ASP A 284 9.84 -2.00 -10.77
CA ASP A 284 10.87 -1.31 -10.00
C ASP A 284 11.81 -2.29 -9.28
N VAL A 285 11.29 -3.38 -8.72
CA VAL A 285 12.09 -4.46 -8.13
C VAL A 285 12.99 -5.12 -9.16
N LEU A 286 12.46 -5.48 -10.34
CA LEU A 286 13.25 -6.11 -11.40
C LEU A 286 14.40 -5.21 -11.87
N HIS A 287 14.19 -3.89 -11.96
CA HIS A 287 15.27 -2.96 -12.30
C HIS A 287 16.37 -2.85 -11.24
N LEU A 288 16.13 -3.25 -9.98
CA LEU A 288 17.22 -3.35 -8.99
C LEU A 288 18.26 -4.39 -9.37
N LEU A 289 17.92 -5.31 -10.28
CA LEU A 289 18.80 -6.36 -10.76
C LEU A 289 19.60 -5.92 -12.01
N ALA A 290 19.48 -4.66 -12.44
CA ALA A 290 20.35 -4.11 -13.49
C ALA A 290 21.83 -4.08 -13.02
N PRO A 291 22.80 -4.33 -13.92
CA PRO A 291 24.20 -4.48 -13.57
C PRO A 291 24.83 -3.16 -13.12
N GLY A 292 25.85 -3.26 -12.28
CA GLY A 292 26.59 -2.12 -11.72
C GLY A 292 26.50 -2.04 -10.20
N SER A 293 27.33 -1.18 -9.61
CA SER A 293 27.32 -0.93 -8.16
C SER A 293 26.01 -0.28 -7.71
N PHE A 294 25.71 -0.39 -6.41
CA PHE A 294 24.62 0.36 -5.79
C PHE A 294 24.98 1.85 -5.74
N THR A 295 24.58 2.58 -6.78
CA THR A 295 24.68 4.04 -6.80
C THR A 295 23.83 4.67 -5.67
N PRO A 296 24.10 5.92 -5.26
CA PRO A 296 23.31 6.60 -4.24
C PRO A 296 21.80 6.59 -4.53
N GLY A 297 21.38 6.86 -5.78
CA GLY A 297 19.99 6.80 -6.20
C GLY A 297 19.40 5.40 -6.09
N LYS A 298 20.10 4.37 -6.58
CA LYS A 298 19.64 2.96 -6.48
C LYS A 298 19.48 2.53 -5.03
N LYS A 299 20.41 2.90 -4.14
CA LYS A 299 20.36 2.63 -2.70
C LYS A 299 19.18 3.35 -2.04
N LYS A 300 18.95 4.62 -2.37
CA LYS A 300 17.80 5.41 -1.89
C LYS A 300 16.46 4.83 -2.34
N ALA A 301 16.37 4.40 -3.61
CA ALA A 301 15.19 3.72 -4.14
C ALA A 301 14.92 2.39 -3.45
N LEU A 302 15.95 1.56 -3.22
CA LEU A 302 15.83 0.32 -2.47
C LEU A 302 15.34 0.57 -1.03
N ALA A 303 15.88 1.58 -0.34
CA ALA A 303 15.41 1.93 1.00
C ALA A 303 13.92 2.30 1.02
N ALA A 304 13.43 3.04 0.03
CA ALA A 304 12.01 3.38 -0.08
C ALA A 304 11.13 2.14 -0.33
N ILE A 305 11.57 1.23 -1.20
CA ILE A 305 10.91 -0.05 -1.46
C ILE A 305 10.85 -0.92 -0.19
N ILE A 306 11.96 -1.02 0.55
CA ILE A 306 12.01 -1.78 1.81
C ILE A 306 11.08 -1.16 2.84
N SER A 307 11.10 0.16 3.02
CA SER A 307 10.23 0.85 3.99
C SER A 307 8.74 0.63 3.68
N PHE A 308 8.37 0.63 2.39
CA PHE A 308 7.02 0.30 1.95
C PHE A 308 6.63 -1.16 2.26
N GLY A 309 7.57 -2.11 2.09
CA GLY A 309 7.38 -3.51 2.47
C GLY A 309 7.25 -3.72 3.98
N LEU A 310 8.02 -2.98 4.78
CA LEU A 310 7.93 -2.98 6.25
C LEU A 310 6.54 -2.53 6.72
N ASP A 311 6.03 -1.42 6.18
CA ASP A 311 4.69 -0.93 6.53
C ASP A 311 3.62 -2.01 6.33
N LEU A 312 3.67 -2.72 5.20
CA LEU A 312 2.75 -3.81 4.88
C LEU A 312 2.91 -5.03 5.79
N PHE A 313 4.16 -5.41 6.11
CA PHE A 313 4.42 -6.53 7.03
C PHE A 313 3.82 -6.24 8.41
N HIS A 314 4.10 -5.07 8.97
CA HIS A 314 3.64 -4.71 10.31
C HIS A 314 2.12 -4.52 10.36
N ALA A 315 1.51 -3.89 9.35
CA ALA A 315 0.04 -3.78 9.24
C ALA A 315 -0.67 -5.15 9.31
N ARG A 316 -0.01 -6.19 8.77
CA ARG A 316 -0.55 -7.54 8.69
C ARG A 316 -0.25 -8.39 9.93
N TYR A 317 0.96 -8.32 10.48
CA TYR A 317 1.47 -9.31 11.44
C TYR A 317 1.86 -8.74 12.80
N ASP A 318 2.09 -7.44 12.92
CA ASP A 318 2.51 -6.78 14.16
C ASP A 318 1.42 -5.83 14.65
N ARG A 319 0.41 -6.38 15.31
CA ARG A 319 -0.79 -5.65 15.75
C ARG A 319 -0.93 -5.75 17.26
N ALA A 320 -1.64 -4.81 17.86
CA ALA A 320 -1.94 -4.86 19.29
C ALA A 320 -2.68 -6.16 19.65
N PRO A 321 -2.50 -6.72 20.86
CA PRO A 321 -3.14 -7.98 21.26
C PRO A 321 -4.66 -7.99 21.17
N ASP A 322 -5.29 -6.82 21.33
CA ASP A 322 -6.74 -6.60 21.25
C ASP A 322 -7.21 -6.09 19.87
N ALA A 323 -6.27 -5.81 18.96
CA ALA A 323 -6.60 -5.39 17.60
C ALA A 323 -7.33 -6.51 16.85
N PRO A 324 -8.30 -6.17 15.98
CA PRO A 324 -8.96 -7.19 15.19
C PRO A 324 -7.96 -7.96 14.30
N PRO A 325 -8.17 -9.27 14.08
CA PRO A 325 -7.34 -10.04 13.16
C PRO A 325 -7.27 -9.40 11.78
N ALA A 326 -6.07 -9.34 11.21
CA ALA A 326 -5.84 -8.94 9.83
C ALA A 326 -5.76 -10.15 8.90
N ALA A 327 -6.10 -9.95 7.63
CA ALA A 327 -6.03 -10.96 6.59
C ALA A 327 -5.55 -10.37 5.28
N TRP A 328 -4.95 -11.23 4.46
CA TRP A 328 -4.77 -10.90 3.05
C TRP A 328 -6.11 -10.96 2.31
N SER A 329 -6.33 -10.02 1.42
CA SER A 329 -7.51 -10.00 0.55
C SER A 329 -7.20 -10.58 -0.84
N SER A 330 -8.25 -10.94 -1.57
CA SER A 330 -8.20 -11.29 -2.99
C SER A 330 -9.42 -10.69 -3.68
N GLY A 331 -9.45 -10.76 -5.01
CA GLY A 331 -10.61 -10.37 -5.79
C GLY A 331 -10.24 -10.07 -7.23
N ALA A 332 -10.86 -9.06 -7.81
CA ALA A 332 -10.74 -8.73 -9.22
C ALA A 332 -9.40 -8.07 -9.63
N GLY A 333 -8.37 -8.16 -8.79
CA GLY A 333 -7.07 -7.51 -8.99
C GLY A 333 -6.80 -6.34 -8.03
N GLN A 334 -7.79 -5.93 -7.22
CA GLN A 334 -7.62 -4.81 -6.27
C GLN A 334 -6.66 -5.12 -5.12
N SER A 335 -6.37 -6.40 -4.86
CA SER A 335 -5.50 -6.82 -3.75
C SER A 335 -4.12 -7.29 -4.19
N MET A 336 -3.83 -7.29 -5.49
CA MET A 336 -2.49 -7.59 -6.02
C MET A 336 -1.47 -6.55 -5.56
N GLY A 337 -0.21 -6.97 -5.45
CA GLY A 337 0.95 -6.13 -5.15
C GLY A 337 1.22 -5.94 -3.65
N LYS A 338 0.48 -6.65 -2.78
CA LYS A 338 0.62 -6.52 -1.32
C LYS A 338 1.58 -7.55 -0.71
N PHE A 339 1.90 -8.62 -1.45
CA PHE A 339 2.74 -9.71 -0.93
C PHE A 339 4.22 -9.60 -1.28
N LEU A 340 4.56 -9.28 -2.54
CA LEU A 340 5.97 -9.14 -2.92
C LEU A 340 6.73 -8.11 -2.08
N PRO A 341 6.16 -6.94 -1.69
CA PRO A 341 6.88 -5.97 -0.87
C PRO A 341 7.43 -6.53 0.46
N PRO A 342 6.62 -7.09 1.38
CA PRO A 342 7.16 -7.69 2.61
C PRO A 342 8.04 -8.91 2.34
N VAL A 343 7.78 -9.68 1.28
CA VAL A 343 8.64 -10.81 0.88
C VAL A 343 10.04 -10.33 0.49
N LEU A 344 10.15 -9.25 -0.27
CA LEU A 344 11.45 -8.68 -0.65
C LEU A 344 12.22 -8.21 0.59
N VAL A 345 11.57 -7.54 1.53
CA VAL A 345 12.21 -7.15 2.81
C VAL A 345 12.76 -8.37 3.53
N ALA A 346 11.93 -9.37 3.77
CA ALA A 346 12.33 -10.59 4.45
C ALA A 346 13.44 -11.37 3.71
N ALA A 347 13.42 -11.37 2.38
CA ALA A 347 14.44 -12.02 1.57
C ALA A 347 15.81 -11.36 1.70
N LEU A 348 15.85 -10.03 1.91
CA LEU A 348 17.10 -9.29 2.05
C LEU A 348 17.57 -9.17 3.50
N ARG A 349 16.68 -9.27 4.50
CA ARG A 349 17.08 -9.25 5.90
C ARG A 349 17.96 -10.44 6.27
N ARG A 350 18.95 -10.17 7.12
CA ARG A 350 19.81 -11.20 7.73
C ARG A 350 19.04 -12.01 8.78
N ASP A 351 18.17 -11.34 9.54
CA ASP A 351 17.25 -12.01 10.46
C ASP A 351 16.11 -12.70 9.69
N GLU A 352 15.99 -14.02 9.87
CA GLU A 352 14.99 -14.85 9.20
C GLU A 352 13.60 -14.83 9.86
N SER A 353 13.40 -14.13 10.98
CA SER A 353 12.11 -14.10 11.70
C SER A 353 10.92 -13.73 10.79
N MET A 354 11.09 -12.67 9.98
CA MET A 354 10.11 -12.20 9.00
C MET A 354 9.88 -13.24 7.89
N ALA A 355 10.96 -13.84 7.40
CA ALA A 355 10.92 -14.87 6.36
C ALA A 355 10.14 -16.10 6.85
N HIS A 356 10.42 -16.61 8.05
CA HIS A 356 9.69 -17.71 8.67
C HIS A 356 8.19 -17.44 8.78
N ARG A 357 7.80 -16.19 9.08
CA ARG A 357 6.39 -15.81 9.14
C ARG A 357 5.73 -15.82 7.75
N LEU A 358 6.41 -15.29 6.73
CA LEU A 358 5.87 -15.21 5.37
C LEU A 358 5.82 -16.56 4.64
N ARG A 359 6.79 -17.46 4.87
CA ARG A 359 6.80 -18.83 4.32
C ARG A 359 5.53 -19.62 4.67
N LYS A 360 4.90 -19.30 5.82
CA LYS A 360 3.62 -19.92 6.25
C LYS A 360 2.45 -19.55 5.34
N ALA A 361 2.50 -18.41 4.64
CA ALA A 361 1.41 -17.96 3.78
C ALA A 361 1.15 -18.92 2.60
N ALA A 362 2.18 -19.63 2.13
CA ALA A 362 2.04 -20.70 1.14
C ALA A 362 1.37 -21.95 1.72
N LEU A 363 1.71 -22.32 2.97
CA LEU A 363 1.16 -23.50 3.64
C LEU A 363 -0.33 -23.31 3.98
N THR A 364 -0.72 -22.08 4.32
CA THR A 364 -2.09 -21.73 4.71
C THR A 364 -2.83 -20.98 3.60
N VAL A 365 -2.36 -21.07 2.35
CA VAL A 365 -2.87 -20.25 1.22
C VAL A 365 -4.39 -20.34 1.06
N HIS A 366 -4.94 -21.53 1.28
CA HIS A 366 -6.38 -21.83 1.22
C HIS A 366 -6.93 -22.32 2.56
N ASP A 367 -6.44 -21.78 3.68
CA ASP A 367 -6.95 -22.13 5.00
C ASP A 367 -8.47 -21.80 5.13
N PRO A 368 -9.28 -22.65 5.80
CA PRO A 368 -10.66 -22.32 6.11
C PRO A 368 -10.82 -20.99 6.85
N ASP A 369 -9.92 -20.67 7.79
CA ASP A 369 -9.89 -19.39 8.50
C ASP A 369 -9.38 -18.27 7.57
N PRO A 370 -10.21 -17.26 7.24
CA PRO A 370 -9.77 -16.15 6.40
C PRO A 370 -8.58 -15.37 6.98
N ALA A 371 -8.37 -15.38 8.31
CA ALA A 371 -7.21 -14.77 8.95
C ALA A 371 -5.89 -15.44 8.58
N MET A 372 -5.93 -16.72 8.20
CA MET A 372 -4.74 -17.52 7.86
C MET A 372 -4.52 -17.63 6.35
N ARG A 373 -5.51 -17.27 5.53
CA ARG A 373 -5.42 -17.35 4.06
C ARG A 373 -4.26 -16.54 3.50
N GLY A 374 -3.70 -17.08 2.43
CA GLY A 374 -2.63 -16.46 1.68
C GLY A 374 -3.08 -15.24 0.87
N PRO A 375 -2.11 -14.50 0.33
CA PRO A 375 -2.30 -13.32 -0.51
C PRO A 375 -2.90 -13.66 -1.87
N GLN A 376 -3.43 -12.65 -2.57
CA GLN A 376 -4.05 -12.83 -3.89
C GLN A 376 -3.11 -13.54 -4.89
N GLU A 377 -1.82 -13.20 -4.85
CA GLU A 377 -0.75 -13.74 -5.69
C GLU A 377 -0.49 -15.24 -5.51
N LEU A 378 -0.95 -15.84 -4.41
CA LEU A 378 -0.90 -17.28 -4.19
C LEU A 378 -2.30 -17.90 -4.24
N ARG A 379 -3.31 -17.19 -3.72
CA ARG A 379 -4.66 -17.73 -3.49
C ARG A 379 -5.50 -17.86 -4.75
N GLN A 380 -5.20 -17.10 -5.80
CA GLN A 380 -5.97 -17.17 -7.05
C GLN A 380 -5.49 -18.22 -8.03
N ILE A 381 -4.47 -18.99 -7.65
CA ILE A 381 -3.95 -20.07 -8.47
C ILE A 381 -4.00 -21.34 -7.64
N ARG A 382 -4.52 -22.42 -8.22
CA ARG A 382 -4.62 -23.69 -7.53
C ARG A 382 -4.49 -24.83 -8.51
N ARG A 383 -3.86 -25.91 -8.07
CA ARG A 383 -3.74 -27.13 -8.86
C ARG A 383 -5.12 -27.78 -9.01
N GLY A 384 -5.56 -27.90 -10.26
CA GLY A 384 -6.78 -28.59 -10.66
C GLY A 384 -6.63 -30.12 -10.62
N LEU A 385 -7.70 -30.83 -10.96
CA LEU A 385 -7.74 -32.30 -10.97
C LEU A 385 -6.85 -32.92 -12.05
N THR A 386 -6.55 -32.18 -13.11
CA THR A 386 -5.60 -32.60 -14.16
C THR A 386 -4.14 -32.37 -13.78
N GLY A 387 -3.86 -31.83 -12.60
CA GLY A 387 -2.52 -31.45 -12.16
C GLY A 387 -2.06 -30.07 -12.66
N VAL A 388 -2.84 -29.39 -13.51
CA VAL A 388 -2.52 -28.05 -14.03
C VAL A 388 -2.94 -26.95 -13.04
N LEU A 389 -2.18 -25.86 -12.96
CA LEU A 389 -2.55 -24.68 -12.18
C LEU A 389 -3.60 -23.82 -12.90
N LEU A 390 -4.75 -23.66 -12.25
CA LEU A 390 -5.92 -22.95 -12.74
C LEU A 390 -6.11 -21.64 -11.99
N TRP A 391 -6.65 -20.64 -12.68
CA TRP A 391 -6.98 -19.34 -12.12
C TRP A 391 -8.39 -19.30 -11.52
N GLY A 392 -8.51 -18.65 -10.36
CA GLY A 392 -9.77 -18.18 -9.80
C GLY A 392 -9.72 -18.03 -8.29
N ASP A 393 -10.69 -17.30 -7.75
CA ASP A 393 -10.87 -17.03 -6.33
C ASP A 393 -12.01 -17.87 -5.74
N GLY A 394 -12.04 -18.00 -4.42
CA GLY A 394 -13.07 -18.72 -3.69
C GLY A 394 -12.63 -20.02 -3.04
N HIS A 395 -11.36 -20.40 -3.18
CA HIS A 395 -10.76 -21.50 -2.44
C HIS A 395 -10.61 -21.18 -0.92
N PRO A 396 -10.66 -22.21 -0.05
CA PRO A 396 -10.96 -23.61 -0.34
C PRO A 396 -12.46 -23.82 -0.60
N PHE A 397 -12.81 -24.86 -1.37
CA PHE A 397 -14.21 -25.27 -1.55
C PHE A 397 -14.60 -26.27 -0.47
N ILE A 398 -15.41 -25.83 0.49
CA ILE A 398 -15.89 -26.68 1.57
C ILE A 398 -17.32 -27.11 1.21
N ARG A 399 -17.47 -28.36 0.78
CA ARG A 399 -18.78 -28.95 0.44
C ARG A 399 -19.32 -29.75 1.62
N PRO A 400 -20.47 -29.38 2.19
CA PRO A 400 -21.21 -30.28 3.08
C PRO A 400 -21.61 -31.54 2.30
N LYS A 401 -21.68 -32.70 2.97
CA LYS A 401 -22.05 -33.98 2.32
C LYS A 401 -23.36 -33.81 1.54
N GLY A 402 -23.30 -34.01 0.22
CA GLY A 402 -24.45 -33.95 -0.68
C GLY A 402 -24.96 -32.56 -1.04
N ALA A 403 -24.28 -31.47 -0.66
CA ALA A 403 -24.74 -30.11 -0.93
C ALA A 403 -23.75 -29.30 -1.79
N LEU A 404 -24.31 -28.45 -2.66
CA LEU A 404 -23.56 -27.42 -3.38
C LEU A 404 -23.08 -26.35 -2.39
N CYS A 405 -21.81 -25.96 -2.49
CA CYS A 405 -21.27 -24.82 -1.75
C CYS A 405 -21.53 -23.50 -2.49
N GLU A 406 -21.23 -22.37 -1.84
CA GLU A 406 -21.41 -21.04 -2.44
C GLU A 406 -20.68 -20.89 -3.79
N MET A 407 -19.52 -21.52 -3.96
CA MET A 407 -18.78 -21.44 -5.22
C MET A 407 -19.42 -22.27 -6.33
N ASP A 408 -20.02 -23.43 -6.01
CA ASP A 408 -20.78 -24.20 -6.99
C ASP A 408 -21.99 -23.38 -7.48
N TRP A 409 -22.75 -22.77 -6.56
CA TRP A 409 -23.89 -21.92 -6.93
C TRP A 409 -23.47 -20.72 -7.80
N ARG A 410 -22.31 -20.12 -7.53
CA ARG A 410 -21.78 -19.02 -8.36
C ARG A 410 -21.37 -19.50 -9.74
N TYR A 411 -20.63 -20.59 -9.82
CA TYR A 411 -20.20 -21.20 -11.07
C TYR A 411 -21.40 -21.51 -11.97
N TRP A 412 -22.41 -22.21 -11.43
CA TRP A 412 -23.62 -22.54 -12.18
C TRP A 412 -24.48 -21.34 -12.54
N GLY A 413 -24.65 -20.39 -11.60
CA GLY A 413 -25.37 -19.16 -11.86
C GLY A 413 -24.72 -18.31 -12.95
N GLU A 414 -23.39 -18.30 -13.01
CA GLU A 414 -22.63 -17.64 -14.08
C GLU A 414 -22.82 -18.33 -15.43
N LEU A 415 -22.68 -19.65 -15.48
CA LEU A 415 -22.84 -20.44 -16.69
C LEU A 415 -24.24 -20.27 -17.30
N VAL A 416 -25.27 -20.47 -16.46
CA VAL A 416 -26.68 -20.33 -16.85
C VAL A 416 -27.00 -18.89 -17.23
N GLY A 417 -26.58 -17.91 -16.42
CA GLY A 417 -26.87 -16.50 -16.67
C GLY A 417 -26.15 -15.92 -17.89
N GLY A 418 -24.96 -16.45 -18.22
CA GLY A 418 -24.20 -16.11 -19.42
C GLY A 418 -24.74 -16.77 -20.70
N HIS A 419 -25.64 -17.76 -20.54
CA HIS A 419 -26.11 -18.64 -21.59
C HIS A 419 -24.99 -19.40 -22.32
N ASN A 420 -23.85 -19.65 -21.65
CA ASN A 420 -22.71 -20.31 -22.27
C ASN A 420 -22.62 -21.77 -21.83
N TYR A 421 -23.59 -22.58 -22.28
CA TYR A 421 -23.65 -24.01 -22.02
C TYR A 421 -24.22 -24.74 -23.24
N ASP A 422 -23.85 -26.00 -23.39
CA ASP A 422 -24.32 -26.84 -24.49
C ASP A 422 -25.84 -26.98 -24.44
N GLY A 423 -26.49 -26.77 -25.59
CA GLY A 423 -27.95 -26.79 -25.72
C GLY A 423 -28.63 -25.41 -25.69
N TYR A 424 -27.90 -24.32 -25.43
CA TYR A 424 -28.45 -22.97 -25.62
C TYR A 424 -28.31 -22.49 -27.07
N CYS A 425 -29.41 -22.47 -27.81
CA CYS A 425 -29.44 -22.04 -29.23
C CYS A 425 -29.58 -20.52 -29.45
N GLY A 426 -29.60 -19.72 -28.38
CA GLY A 426 -29.81 -18.27 -28.46
C GLY A 426 -28.51 -17.46 -28.53
N LYS A 427 -28.62 -16.12 -28.43
CA LYS A 427 -27.45 -15.24 -28.35
C LYS A 427 -26.80 -15.31 -26.96
N LEU A 428 -25.51 -15.61 -26.93
CA LEU A 428 -24.71 -15.57 -25.71
C LEU A 428 -24.79 -14.17 -25.07
N LYS A 429 -25.00 -14.13 -23.75
CA LYS A 429 -24.93 -12.87 -23.01
C LYS A 429 -23.45 -12.54 -22.74
N PRO A 430 -23.01 -11.29 -22.96
CA PRO A 430 -21.66 -10.89 -22.60
C PRO A 430 -21.42 -11.16 -21.11
N THR A 431 -20.42 -12.00 -20.79
CA THR A 431 -20.03 -12.34 -19.42
C THR A 431 -19.62 -11.13 -18.58
N THR A 432 -19.43 -9.97 -19.20
CA THR A 432 -19.20 -8.70 -18.51
C THR A 432 -20.37 -8.25 -17.63
N ARG A 433 -21.55 -8.92 -17.67
CA ARG A 433 -22.72 -8.56 -16.87
C ARG A 433 -23.23 -9.64 -15.90
N VAL A 434 -22.59 -10.80 -15.82
CA VAL A 434 -23.10 -11.94 -15.04
C VAL A 434 -22.09 -12.38 -13.99
N GLY A 435 -22.57 -12.49 -12.74
CA GLY A 435 -21.86 -13.09 -11.61
C GLY A 435 -20.57 -12.41 -11.14
N LYS A 436 -19.86 -13.11 -10.26
CA LYS A 436 -18.61 -12.68 -9.63
C LYS A 436 -17.47 -13.21 -10.50
N LYS A 437 -17.10 -12.44 -11.52
CA LYS A 437 -16.15 -12.76 -12.63
C LYS A 437 -14.71 -13.18 -12.22
N THR A 438 -14.50 -13.53 -10.97
CA THR A 438 -13.29 -14.10 -10.39
C THR A 438 -13.51 -15.51 -9.86
N THR A 439 -14.72 -16.09 -9.99
CA THR A 439 -15.03 -17.41 -9.43
C THR A 439 -14.12 -18.47 -10.04
N ALA A 440 -13.40 -19.21 -9.21
CA ALA A 440 -12.69 -20.42 -9.63
C ALA A 440 -13.66 -21.51 -10.07
N ASP A 441 -13.20 -22.37 -10.98
CA ASP A 441 -13.89 -23.62 -11.27
C ASP A 441 -13.89 -24.53 -10.02
N PRO A 442 -15.06 -24.85 -9.45
CA PRO A 442 -15.16 -25.71 -8.28
C PRO A 442 -14.85 -27.18 -8.60
N TYR A 443 -14.78 -27.55 -9.88
CA TYR A 443 -14.48 -28.90 -10.37
C TYR A 443 -13.01 -29.08 -10.76
N GLY A 444 -12.28 -28.00 -11.01
CA GLY A 444 -10.83 -28.02 -11.17
C GLY A 444 -10.36 -28.54 -12.53
N TYR A 445 -11.11 -28.25 -13.59
CA TYR A 445 -10.82 -28.60 -14.98
C TYR A 445 -10.47 -27.38 -15.86
N ILE A 446 -10.95 -26.19 -15.51
CA ILE A 446 -10.79 -24.98 -16.35
C ILE A 446 -10.32 -23.75 -15.55
N ASP A 447 -9.68 -22.81 -16.22
CA ASP A 447 -9.50 -21.46 -15.69
C ASP A 447 -10.88 -20.80 -15.45
N GLY A 448 -11.07 -20.13 -14.32
CA GLY A 448 -12.30 -19.37 -14.05
C GLY A 448 -12.42 -18.10 -14.91
N PRO A 449 -13.62 -17.49 -15.00
CA PRO A 449 -14.91 -18.01 -14.55
C PRO A 449 -15.50 -19.06 -15.50
N GLY A 450 -16.34 -19.96 -14.97
CA GLY A 450 -16.95 -21.07 -15.72
C GLY A 450 -17.63 -20.66 -17.03
N ALA A 451 -18.38 -19.57 -16.99
CA ALA A 451 -19.10 -19.07 -18.16
C ALA A 451 -18.22 -18.58 -19.31
N ARG A 452 -16.96 -18.22 -19.06
CA ARG A 452 -16.00 -17.87 -20.12
C ARG A 452 -14.60 -17.92 -19.51
N PRO A 453 -13.94 -19.09 -19.54
CA PRO A 453 -12.63 -19.29 -18.96
C PRO A 453 -11.65 -18.17 -19.32
N GLY A 454 -10.99 -17.62 -18.30
CA GLY A 454 -10.02 -16.55 -18.40
C GLY A 454 -10.52 -15.18 -18.87
N ALA A 455 -11.84 -14.98 -18.94
CA ALA A 455 -12.39 -13.66 -19.20
C ALA A 455 -12.27 -12.71 -17.99
N ALA A 456 -12.66 -11.46 -18.20
CA ALA A 456 -12.77 -10.42 -17.20
C ALA A 456 -11.45 -10.10 -16.46
N TYR A 457 -11.24 -10.66 -15.26
CA TYR A 457 -10.18 -10.21 -14.35
C TYR A 457 -8.89 -11.02 -14.42
N MET A 458 -8.89 -12.18 -15.08
CA MET A 458 -7.65 -12.92 -15.33
C MET A 458 -6.69 -12.09 -16.18
N GLY A 459 -7.16 -11.46 -17.25
CA GLY A 459 -6.32 -10.58 -18.09
C GLY A 459 -5.71 -9.40 -17.33
N VAL A 460 -6.41 -8.90 -16.30
CA VAL A 460 -5.94 -7.78 -15.45
C VAL A 460 -4.87 -8.23 -14.45
N THR A 461 -4.81 -9.52 -14.12
CA THR A 461 -3.87 -10.09 -13.14
C THR A 461 -2.72 -10.88 -13.78
N ALA A 462 -2.89 -11.41 -14.99
CA ALA A 462 -1.90 -12.26 -15.68
C ALA A 462 -0.52 -11.60 -15.80
N GLY A 463 -0.46 -10.33 -16.18
CA GLY A 463 0.81 -9.59 -16.24
C GLY A 463 1.51 -9.45 -14.89
N CYS A 464 0.74 -9.35 -13.80
CA CYS A 464 1.28 -9.27 -12.44
C CYS A 464 1.81 -10.63 -11.97
N PHE A 465 1.14 -11.73 -12.30
CA PHE A 465 1.65 -13.09 -12.03
C PHE A 465 2.97 -13.34 -12.76
N ARG A 466 3.08 -12.94 -14.04
CA ARG A 466 4.32 -13.06 -14.80
C ARG A 466 5.47 -12.27 -14.17
N SER A 467 5.24 -11.03 -13.76
CA SER A 467 6.30 -10.23 -13.13
C SER A 467 6.65 -10.69 -11.71
N PHE A 468 5.67 -11.22 -10.95
CA PHE A 468 5.92 -11.85 -9.65
C PHE A 468 6.74 -13.14 -9.79
N ALA A 469 6.37 -14.01 -10.73
CA ALA A 469 7.15 -15.19 -11.09
C ALA A 469 8.57 -14.84 -11.55
N ALA A 470 8.72 -13.80 -12.38
CA ALA A 470 10.04 -13.31 -12.80
C ALA A 470 10.89 -12.86 -11.60
N ALA A 471 10.31 -12.15 -10.63
CA ALA A 471 11.02 -11.78 -9.41
C ALA A 471 11.46 -13.00 -8.59
N MET A 472 10.62 -14.05 -8.50
CA MET A 472 10.97 -15.30 -7.82
C MET A 472 12.09 -16.06 -8.55
N ILE A 473 12.07 -16.11 -9.88
CA ILE A 473 13.12 -16.77 -10.68
C ILE A 473 14.45 -16.02 -10.55
N LEU A 474 14.41 -14.69 -10.68
CA LEU A 474 15.60 -13.86 -10.75
C LEU A 474 16.19 -13.53 -9.38
N ILE A 475 15.41 -13.64 -8.29
CA ILE A 475 15.86 -13.40 -6.91
C ILE A 475 15.60 -14.68 -6.09
N PRO A 476 16.53 -15.64 -6.03
CA PRO A 476 16.31 -16.93 -5.35
C PRO A 476 15.88 -16.79 -3.88
N ALA A 477 16.37 -15.76 -3.18
CA ALA A 477 15.95 -15.46 -1.81
C ALA A 477 14.45 -15.11 -1.71
N VAL A 478 13.88 -14.42 -2.71
CA VAL A 478 12.43 -14.15 -2.79
C VAL A 478 11.65 -15.45 -2.94
N ARG A 479 12.07 -16.34 -3.86
CA ARG A 479 11.43 -17.66 -4.03
C ARG A 479 11.46 -18.49 -2.74
N SER A 480 12.58 -18.48 -2.02
CA SER A 480 12.71 -19.16 -0.71
C SER A 480 11.74 -18.63 0.35
N VAL A 481 11.49 -17.31 0.37
CA VAL A 481 10.51 -16.71 1.30
C VAL A 481 9.07 -16.99 0.87
N VAL A 482 8.78 -16.95 -0.44
CA VAL A 482 7.44 -17.29 -0.96
C VAL A 482 7.08 -18.73 -0.64
N ASN A 483 8.05 -19.66 -0.68
CA ASN A 483 7.89 -21.06 -0.30
C ASN A 483 6.81 -21.80 -1.10
N CYS A 484 6.68 -21.45 -2.39
CA CYS A 484 5.73 -22.06 -3.31
C CYS A 484 6.16 -21.76 -4.74
N ASP A 485 6.18 -22.77 -5.62
CA ASP A 485 6.51 -22.60 -7.04
C ASP A 485 5.29 -22.42 -7.94
N ASP A 486 4.07 -22.52 -7.39
CA ASP A 486 2.85 -22.40 -8.18
C ASP A 486 2.79 -21.09 -9.00
N PRO A 487 3.20 -19.90 -8.49
CA PRO A 487 3.22 -18.70 -9.33
C PRO A 487 4.12 -18.83 -10.58
N ILE A 488 5.26 -19.53 -10.45
CA ILE A 488 6.20 -19.76 -11.55
C ILE A 488 5.57 -20.70 -12.57
N GLU A 489 5.09 -21.85 -12.12
CA GLU A 489 4.46 -22.86 -13.00
C GLU A 489 3.21 -22.29 -13.68
N TYR A 490 2.39 -21.53 -12.95
CA TYR A 490 1.20 -20.87 -13.50
C TYR A 490 1.55 -19.84 -14.58
N ALA A 491 2.55 -18.99 -14.34
CA ALA A 491 3.00 -17.98 -15.30
C ALA A 491 3.64 -18.61 -16.55
N ASP A 492 4.40 -19.69 -16.39
CA ASP A 492 4.97 -20.46 -17.49
C ASP A 492 3.87 -21.11 -18.34
N ARG A 493 2.91 -21.79 -17.68
CA ARG A 493 1.73 -22.38 -18.32
C ARG A 493 0.93 -21.34 -19.10
N LEU A 494 0.72 -20.14 -18.55
CA LEU A 494 0.06 -19.04 -19.28
C LEU A 494 0.81 -18.58 -20.52
N THR A 495 2.14 -18.67 -20.50
CA THR A 495 2.97 -18.18 -21.59
C THR A 495 3.07 -19.21 -22.71
N ARG A 496 3.15 -20.50 -22.36
CA ARG A 496 3.29 -21.60 -23.32
C ARG A 496 1.96 -22.11 -23.87
N HIS A 497 0.93 -22.20 -23.03
CA HIS A 497 -0.35 -22.84 -23.37
C HIS A 497 -1.53 -21.87 -23.35
N GLY A 498 -1.38 -20.70 -22.73
CA GLY A 498 -2.48 -19.74 -22.60
C GLY A 498 -3.55 -20.21 -21.63
N LEU A 499 -4.81 -19.98 -21.98
CA LEU A 499 -5.97 -20.39 -21.18
C LEU A 499 -6.09 -21.91 -21.10
N TRP A 500 -6.40 -22.43 -19.92
CA TRP A 500 -6.64 -23.86 -19.74
C TRP A 500 -8.14 -24.16 -19.73
N THR A 501 -8.56 -25.00 -20.67
CA THR A 501 -9.93 -25.53 -20.74
C THR A 501 -9.88 -27.01 -21.07
N TRP A 502 -10.18 -27.88 -20.11
CA TRP A 502 -10.43 -29.30 -20.34
C TRP A 502 -11.94 -29.56 -20.46
N PRO A 503 -12.42 -30.61 -21.17
CA PRO A 503 -13.81 -31.04 -21.06
C PRO A 503 -14.17 -31.24 -19.58
N ASP A 504 -14.98 -30.34 -19.03
CA ASP A 504 -15.42 -30.41 -17.64
C ASP A 504 -16.46 -31.55 -17.55
N PRO A 505 -16.14 -32.71 -16.96
CA PRO A 505 -17.06 -33.85 -16.90
C PRO A 505 -18.26 -33.56 -15.99
N VAL A 506 -18.24 -32.43 -15.27
CA VAL A 506 -19.30 -31.99 -14.38
C VAL A 506 -20.13 -30.86 -15.01
N ALA A 507 -19.69 -30.25 -16.12
CA ALA A 507 -20.52 -29.39 -16.96
C ALA A 507 -21.70 -30.23 -17.53
N PRO A 508 -22.95 -29.76 -17.50
CA PRO A 508 -24.10 -30.61 -17.73
C PRO A 508 -24.22 -30.87 -19.22
N PHE A 509 -24.33 -32.13 -19.62
CA PHE A 509 -25.22 -32.48 -20.72
C PHE A 509 -26.64 -32.60 -20.14
N PRO A 510 -27.62 -31.89 -20.72
CA PRO A 510 -28.46 -32.61 -21.67
C PRO A 510 -28.82 -31.76 -22.89
N VAL A 511 -28.39 -32.25 -24.05
CA VAL A 511 -29.13 -32.04 -25.29
C VAL A 511 -30.53 -32.62 -25.03
N ARG A 512 -31.55 -31.77 -24.82
CA ARG A 512 -32.86 -32.18 -25.33
C ARG A 512 -32.67 -32.21 -26.83
N PRO A 513 -32.87 -33.34 -27.53
CA PRO A 513 -33.12 -33.25 -28.95
C PRO A 513 -34.21 -32.18 -29.05
N HIS A 514 -33.98 -31.15 -29.85
CA HIS A 514 -35.13 -30.47 -30.42
C HIS A 514 -35.97 -31.61 -30.96
N ALA A 515 -37.16 -31.85 -30.39
CA ALA A 515 -38.17 -32.62 -31.08
C ALA A 515 -38.17 -31.98 -32.47
N ALA A 516 -37.71 -32.75 -33.46
CA ALA A 516 -37.66 -32.30 -34.84
C ALA A 516 -39.01 -31.65 -35.06
N ASN A 517 -39.00 -30.35 -35.39
CA ASN A 517 -40.23 -29.66 -35.68
C ASN A 517 -40.93 -30.48 -36.76
N PRO A 518 -42.07 -31.15 -36.48
CA PRO A 518 -42.71 -32.00 -37.48
C PRO A 518 -43.18 -31.17 -38.69
N ASP A 519 -43.22 -29.84 -38.54
CA ASP A 519 -43.81 -28.90 -39.48
C ASP A 519 -42.85 -28.39 -40.57
N VAL A 520 -41.73 -29.08 -40.84
CA VAL A 520 -40.93 -28.84 -42.07
C VAL A 520 -41.03 -30.03 -43.04
N ALA A 521 -42.13 -30.76 -42.99
CA ALA A 521 -42.59 -31.61 -44.07
C ALA A 521 -43.85 -30.98 -44.67
N THR A 522 -43.64 -30.07 -45.65
CA THR A 522 -44.46 -29.77 -46.84
C THR A 522 -44.39 -28.28 -47.19
N ALA A 523 -43.42 -27.91 -48.01
CA ALA A 523 -43.57 -26.87 -49.02
C ALA A 523 -42.83 -27.36 -50.26
N GLY A 524 -43.57 -27.47 -51.37
CA GLY A 524 -43.11 -28.04 -52.64
C GLY A 524 -42.14 -27.16 -53.41
#